data_AF-H4FDE0-F1
#
_entry.id   AF-H4FDE0-F1
#
_cell.length_a   1.000
_cell.length_b   1.000
_cell.length_c   1.000
_cell.angle_alpha   90.00
_cell.angle_beta   90.00
_cell.angle_gamma   90.00
#
_symmetry.space_group_name_H-M   'P 1'
#
loop_
_entity.id
_entity.type
_entity.pdbx_description
1 polymer ?
#
loop_
_entity_poly.entity_id
_entity_poly.type
_entity_poly.pdbx_seq_one_letter_code
_entity_poly.pdbx_strand_id
1 'polypeptide(L)'
;MGPLLAFSRIVDRISEVVGRFAGYLVLLCCLISAGNALIRYAFNYSSNGWLEIQWYLFAFIVLIGASHTLRLNEHVRVDLIYGSVSDRTRLWIDVFGIIFLLLPACAYLAWLAWPVFHLSFQQGEVSSNSGGLIRWPVKFIIFAGFALLTLQGVSELIKRIAGLRGILQVDTTYEKPLQ
;
A
#
# COMPACT_ATOMS: atom_id res chain seq x y z
N MET A 1 -0.25 -16.98 22.09
CA MET A 1 -0.38 -15.74 21.29
C MET A 1 0.89 -14.91 21.23
N GLY A 2 1.81 -15.00 22.20
CA GLY A 2 3.09 -14.27 22.19
C GLY A 2 3.87 -14.25 20.86
N PRO A 3 4.15 -15.40 20.20
CA PRO A 3 4.92 -15.40 18.95
C PRO A 3 4.18 -14.76 17.77
N LEU A 4 2.86 -14.91 17.69
CA LEU A 4 2.03 -14.29 16.64
C LEU A 4 1.97 -12.76 16.80
N LEU A 5 1.87 -12.28 18.04
CA LEU A 5 1.94 -10.84 18.33
C LEU A 5 3.36 -10.28 18.14
N ALA A 6 4.40 -11.09 18.30
CA ALA A 6 5.77 -10.69 17.96
C ALA A 6 5.92 -10.54 16.43
N PHE A 7 5.40 -11.49 15.65
CA PHE A 7 5.35 -11.39 14.19
C PHE A 7 4.59 -10.12 13.74
N SER A 8 3.39 -9.88 14.27
CA SER A 8 2.59 -8.69 13.96
C SER A 8 3.38 -7.39 14.24
N ARG A 9 4.12 -7.31 15.36
CA ARG A 9 4.97 -6.15 15.67
C ARG A 9 6.11 -5.94 14.67
N ILE A 10 6.69 -7.01 14.13
CA ILE A 10 7.73 -6.91 13.10
C ILE A 10 7.13 -6.36 11.81
N VAL A 11 6.00 -6.90 11.37
CA VAL A 11 5.31 -6.43 10.17
C VAL A 11 4.90 -4.96 10.33
N ASP A 12 4.33 -4.59 11.48
CA ASP A 12 3.91 -3.22 11.78
C ASP A 12 5.09 -2.23 11.73
N ARG A 13 6.29 -2.66 12.16
CA ARG A 13 7.51 -1.86 12.08
C ARG A 13 7.99 -1.71 10.63
N ILE A 14 7.93 -2.78 9.84
CA ILE A 14 8.27 -2.72 8.41
C ILE A 14 7.34 -1.71 7.71
N SER A 15 6.02 -1.85 7.87
CA SER A 15 5.02 -0.93 7.30
C SER A 15 5.20 0.51 7.80
N GLU A 16 5.70 0.73 9.02
CA GLU A 16 6.04 2.07 9.50
C GLU A 16 7.19 2.72 8.73
N VAL A 17 8.32 2.02 8.67
CA VAL A 17 9.54 2.52 8.02
C VAL A 17 9.25 2.82 6.57
N VAL A 18 8.55 1.88 5.94
CA VAL A 18 8.18 1.93 4.54
C VAL A 18 7.16 3.06 4.27
N GLY A 19 6.17 3.26 5.15
CA GLY A 19 5.24 4.39 5.07
C GLY A 19 5.93 5.75 5.26
N ARG A 20 6.90 5.84 6.19
CA ARG A 20 7.69 7.07 6.39
C ARG A 20 8.53 7.39 5.15
N PHE A 21 9.10 6.37 4.51
CA PHE A 21 9.83 6.53 3.26
C PHE A 21 8.91 7.00 2.13
N ALA A 22 7.69 6.45 2.03
CA ALA A 22 6.67 6.93 1.09
C ALA A 22 6.35 8.43 1.30
N GLY A 23 6.30 8.92 2.54
CA GLY A 23 6.14 10.34 2.84
C GLY A 23 7.23 11.24 2.23
N TYR A 24 8.50 10.83 2.29
CA TYR A 24 9.59 11.56 1.62
C TYR A 24 9.48 11.51 0.10
N LEU A 25 8.99 10.40 -0.46
CA LEU A 25 8.78 10.29 -1.90
C LEU A 25 7.66 11.19 -2.41
N VAL A 26 6.65 11.52 -1.59
CA VAL A 26 5.63 12.53 -1.94
C VAL A 26 6.32 13.87 -2.19
N LEU A 27 7.17 14.32 -1.26
CA LEU A 27 7.93 15.57 -1.43
C LEU A 27 8.78 15.53 -2.70
N LEU A 28 9.51 14.42 -2.92
CA LEU A 28 10.32 14.25 -4.13
C LEU A 28 9.47 14.30 -5.40
N CYS A 29 8.32 13.63 -5.43
CA CYS A 29 7.38 13.66 -6.56
C CYS A 29 6.90 15.09 -6.83
N CYS A 30 6.51 15.84 -5.79
CA CYS A 30 6.12 17.25 -5.93
C CYS A 30 7.23 18.12 -6.51
N LEU A 31 8.47 17.98 -6.02
CA LEU A 31 9.62 18.74 -6.52
C LEU A 31 9.93 18.42 -7.99
N ILE A 32 9.85 17.14 -8.37
CA ILE A 32 10.03 16.71 -9.76
C ILE A 32 8.92 17.27 -10.66
N SER A 33 7.66 17.20 -10.22
CA SER A 33 6.52 17.76 -10.96
C SER A 33 6.65 19.27 -11.14
N ALA A 34 7.02 19.99 -10.08
CA ALA A 34 7.24 21.44 -10.12
C ALA A 34 8.43 21.81 -11.03
N GLY A 35 9.54 21.10 -10.93
CA GLY A 35 10.71 21.29 -11.79
C GLY A 35 10.40 21.04 -13.27
N ASN A 36 9.67 19.95 -13.57
CA ASN A 36 9.24 19.65 -14.92
C ASN A 36 8.30 20.74 -15.49
N ALA A 37 7.37 21.25 -14.68
CA ALA A 37 6.51 22.36 -15.08
C ALA A 37 7.33 23.64 -15.35
N LEU A 38 8.25 23.99 -14.45
CA LEU A 38 9.11 25.17 -14.60
C LEU A 38 9.93 25.10 -15.89
N ILE A 39 10.58 23.96 -16.16
CA ILE A 39 11.40 23.78 -17.36
C ILE A 39 10.54 23.87 -18.63
N ARG A 40 9.35 23.27 -18.59
CA ARG A 40 8.42 23.29 -19.72
C ARG A 40 7.94 24.70 -20.04
N TYR A 41 7.60 25.50 -19.04
CA TYR A 41 7.11 26.86 -19.27
C TYR A 41 8.22 27.88 -19.52
N ALA A 42 9.40 27.71 -18.92
CA ALA A 42 10.53 28.64 -19.10
C ALA A 42 11.35 28.37 -20.37
N PHE A 43 11.58 27.09 -20.70
CA PHE A 43 12.50 26.69 -21.76
C PHE A 43 11.83 25.93 -22.92
N ASN A 44 10.50 25.76 -22.87
CA ASN A 44 9.72 24.99 -23.86
C ASN A 44 10.27 23.58 -24.12
N TYR A 45 10.92 22.99 -23.11
CA TYR A 45 11.51 21.66 -23.15
C TYR A 45 10.71 20.72 -22.24
N SER A 46 10.36 19.55 -22.76
CA SER A 46 9.64 18.51 -22.01
C SER A 46 10.21 17.16 -22.37
N SER A 47 10.48 16.31 -21.37
CA SER A 47 10.97 14.95 -21.59
C SER A 47 10.06 13.92 -20.94
N ASN A 48 9.79 12.83 -21.66
CA ASN A 48 8.89 11.78 -21.21
C ASN A 48 9.42 11.06 -19.96
N GLY A 49 10.74 10.96 -19.79
CA GLY A 49 11.34 10.36 -18.60
C GLY A 49 10.97 11.09 -17.31
N TRP A 50 10.84 12.42 -17.35
CA TRP A 50 10.39 13.22 -16.21
C TRP A 50 8.92 13.01 -15.86
N LEU A 51 8.09 12.66 -16.84
CA LEU A 51 6.69 12.30 -16.61
C LEU A 51 6.56 10.87 -16.11
N GLU A 52 7.33 9.94 -16.67
CA GLU A 52 7.32 8.53 -16.27
C GLU A 52 7.81 8.36 -14.82
N ILE A 53 8.88 9.04 -14.41
CA ILE A 53 9.36 8.93 -13.02
C ILE A 53 8.31 9.40 -12.01
N GLN A 54 7.47 10.39 -12.36
CA GLN A 54 6.38 10.82 -11.49
C GLN A 54 5.34 9.72 -11.31
N TRP A 55 4.98 9.02 -12.38
CA TRP A 55 4.07 7.86 -12.28
C TRP A 55 4.68 6.73 -11.47
N TYR A 56 6.00 6.54 -11.57
CA TYR A 56 6.72 5.49 -10.85
C TYR A 56 6.75 5.79 -9.35
N LEU A 57 7.04 7.05 -8.99
CA LEU A 57 6.99 7.53 -7.62
C LEU A 57 5.57 7.46 -7.06
N PHE A 58 4.56 7.84 -7.84
CA PHE A 58 3.17 7.72 -7.43
C PHE A 58 2.77 6.27 -7.14
N ALA A 59 3.14 5.34 -8.02
CA ALA A 59 2.92 3.91 -7.80
C ALA A 59 3.60 3.43 -6.51
N PHE A 60 4.83 3.89 -6.23
CA PHE A 60 5.50 3.61 -4.96
C PHE A 60 4.69 4.15 -3.79
N ILE A 61 4.40 5.45 -3.77
CA ILE A 61 3.71 6.12 -2.67
C ILE A 61 2.40 5.40 -2.32
N VAL A 62 1.58 5.09 -3.33
CA VAL A 62 0.26 4.48 -3.13
C VAL A 62 0.37 3.03 -2.67
N LEU A 63 1.07 2.18 -3.43
CA LEU A 63 1.08 0.73 -3.16
C LEU A 63 1.83 0.38 -1.88
N ILE A 64 2.91 1.10 -1.62
CA ILE A 64 3.77 0.88 -0.48
C ILE A 64 3.23 1.59 0.76
N GLY A 65 2.62 2.78 0.59
CA GLY A 65 1.92 3.49 1.66
C GLY A 65 0.62 2.82 2.10
N ALA A 66 -0.04 2.06 1.23
CA ALA A 66 -1.30 1.39 1.55
C ALA A 66 -1.20 0.46 2.77
N SER A 67 -0.09 -0.27 2.94
CA SER A 67 0.12 -1.11 4.12
C SER A 67 0.22 -0.29 5.41
N HIS A 68 0.83 0.89 5.35
CA HIS A 68 0.90 1.81 6.48
C HIS A 68 -0.48 2.34 6.86
N THR A 69 -1.27 2.77 5.87
CA THR A 69 -2.64 3.24 6.09
C THR A 69 -3.53 2.11 6.64
N LEU A 70 -3.36 0.88 6.17
CA LEU A 70 -4.08 -0.29 6.70
C LEU A 70 -3.73 -0.55 8.17
N ARG A 71 -2.45 -0.42 8.54
CA ARG A 71 -1.98 -0.56 9.92
C ARG A 71 -2.62 0.47 10.87
N LEU A 72 -2.82 1.70 10.39
CA LEU A 72 -3.45 2.78 11.15
C LEU A 72 -4.99 2.67 11.17
N ASN A 73 -5.58 1.65 10.53
CA ASN A 73 -7.03 1.52 10.33
C ASN A 73 -7.67 2.66 9.51
N GLU A 74 -6.88 3.49 8.83
CA GLU A 74 -7.32 4.67 8.08
C GLU A 74 -7.69 4.36 6.62
N HIS A 75 -7.74 3.08 6.23
CA HIS A 75 -8.25 2.71 4.92
C HIS A 75 -9.72 3.11 4.81
N VAL A 76 -10.09 3.78 3.72
CA VAL A 76 -11.48 4.19 3.48
C VAL A 76 -12.35 2.93 3.45
N ARG A 77 -13.26 2.84 4.44
CA ARG A 77 -14.26 1.77 4.52
C ARG A 77 -15.58 2.31 4.00
N VAL A 78 -16.11 1.65 2.98
CA VAL A 78 -17.49 1.90 2.54
C VAL A 78 -18.39 1.16 3.50
N ASP A 79 -19.10 1.90 4.34
CA ASP A 79 -19.83 1.28 5.44
C ASP A 79 -21.32 1.62 5.49
N LEU A 80 -22.13 0.57 5.39
CA LEU A 80 -23.57 0.63 5.67
C LEU A 80 -23.90 0.12 7.08
N ILE A 81 -23.06 -0.71 7.71
CA ILE A 81 -23.45 -1.55 8.86
C ILE A 81 -22.52 -1.36 10.08
N TYR A 82 -21.26 -0.99 9.90
CA TYR A 82 -20.25 -0.97 10.96
C TYR A 82 -20.49 0.10 12.02
N GLY A 83 -21.03 1.26 11.64
CA GLY A 83 -21.34 2.35 12.57
C GLY A 83 -22.41 1.98 13.60
N SER A 84 -23.33 1.08 13.28
CA SER A 84 -24.47 0.71 14.11
C SER A 84 -24.29 -0.55 14.97
N VAL A 85 -23.15 -1.24 14.87
CA VAL A 85 -22.92 -2.52 15.56
C VAL A 85 -21.90 -2.41 16.71
N SER A 86 -21.94 -3.38 17.63
CA SER A 86 -21.04 -3.47 18.78
C SER A 86 -19.58 -3.70 18.35
N ASP A 87 -18.62 -3.30 19.20
CA ASP A 87 -17.18 -3.48 18.93
C ASP A 87 -16.79 -4.95 18.65
N ARG A 88 -17.42 -5.90 19.36
CA ARG A 88 -17.19 -7.33 19.09
C ARG A 88 -17.70 -7.74 17.71
N THR A 89 -18.84 -7.21 17.27
CA THR A 89 -19.36 -7.48 15.92
C THR A 89 -18.47 -6.85 14.86
N ARG A 90 -17.95 -5.63 15.09
CA ARG A 90 -16.97 -4.97 14.20
C ARG A 90 -15.73 -5.83 14.00
N LEU A 91 -15.19 -6.41 15.08
CA LEU A 91 -14.04 -7.31 14.99
C LEU A 91 -14.34 -8.57 14.16
N TRP A 92 -15.54 -9.14 14.28
CA TRP A 92 -15.95 -10.28 13.46
C TRP A 92 -16.08 -9.92 11.97
N ILE A 93 -16.65 -8.74 11.68
CA ILE A 93 -16.74 -8.21 10.30
C ILE A 93 -15.35 -8.02 9.72
N ASP A 94 -14.42 -7.41 10.47
CA ASP A 94 -13.02 -7.24 10.05
C ASP A 94 -12.35 -8.58 9.78
N VAL A 95 -12.49 -9.56 10.69
CA VAL A 95 -11.92 -10.90 10.52
C VAL A 95 -12.43 -11.56 9.24
N PHE A 96 -13.75 -11.49 9.00
CA PHE A 96 -14.35 -12.02 7.80
C PHE A 96 -13.84 -11.31 6.54
N GLY A 97 -13.86 -9.97 6.53
CA GLY A 97 -13.38 -9.18 5.39
C GLY A 97 -11.90 -9.42 5.09
N ILE A 98 -11.06 -9.57 6.12
CA ILE A 98 -9.65 -9.85 5.94
C ILE A 98 -9.44 -11.25 5.32
N ILE A 99 -10.12 -12.27 5.83
CA ILE A 99 -9.95 -13.66 5.38
C ILE A 99 -10.50 -13.87 3.96
N PHE A 100 -11.68 -13.33 3.66
CA PHE A 100 -12.39 -13.67 2.43
C PHE A 100 -12.23 -12.64 1.31
N LEU A 101 -11.88 -11.39 1.63
CA LEU A 101 -11.73 -10.33 0.63
C LEU A 101 -10.28 -9.89 0.51
N LEU A 102 -9.68 -9.39 1.60
CA LEU A 102 -8.37 -8.73 1.54
C LEU A 102 -7.23 -9.73 1.23
N LEU A 103 -7.07 -10.77 2.04
CA LEU A 103 -5.98 -11.74 1.88
C LEU A 103 -5.99 -12.45 0.52
N PRO A 104 -7.10 -13.06 0.05
CA PRO A 104 -7.11 -13.76 -1.23
C PRO A 104 -6.88 -12.80 -2.39
N ALA A 105 -7.46 -11.60 -2.37
CA ALA A 105 -7.26 -10.62 -3.42
C ALA A 105 -5.80 -10.13 -3.48
N CYS A 106 -5.23 -9.68 -2.35
CA CYS A 106 -3.86 -9.18 -2.32
C CYS A 106 -2.83 -10.27 -2.61
N ALA A 107 -3.01 -11.48 -2.08
CA ALA A 107 -2.11 -12.60 -2.35
C ALA A 107 -2.15 -13.02 -3.82
N TYR A 108 -3.35 -13.07 -4.42
CA TYR A 108 -3.50 -13.38 -5.84
C TYR A 108 -2.87 -12.30 -6.74
N LEU A 109 -3.06 -11.02 -6.42
CA LEU A 109 -2.44 -9.91 -7.16
C LEU A 109 -0.92 -9.92 -7.03
N ALA A 110 -0.37 -10.21 -5.85
CA ALA A 110 1.07 -10.40 -5.66
C ALA A 110 1.58 -11.58 -6.51
N TRP A 111 0.86 -12.70 -6.52
CA TRP A 111 1.23 -13.87 -7.32
C TRP A 111 1.25 -13.57 -8.83
N LEU A 112 0.27 -12.82 -9.34
CA LEU A 112 0.24 -12.38 -10.74
C LEU A 112 1.31 -11.34 -11.08
N ALA A 113 1.66 -10.46 -10.13
CA ALA A 113 2.66 -9.41 -10.35
C ALA A 113 4.09 -9.98 -10.46
N TRP A 114 4.40 -11.08 -9.77
CA TRP A 114 5.73 -11.70 -9.78
C TRP A 114 6.24 -12.08 -11.18
N PRO A 115 5.54 -12.88 -12.01
CA PRO A 115 6.02 -13.24 -13.34
C PRO A 115 6.15 -12.01 -14.25
N VAL A 116 5.27 -11.02 -14.11
CA VAL A 116 5.32 -9.77 -14.88
C VAL A 116 6.58 -8.96 -14.55
N PHE A 117 6.92 -8.84 -13.26
CA PHE A 117 8.18 -8.24 -12.82
C PHE A 117 9.38 -9.06 -13.32
N HIS A 118 9.39 -10.36 -13.08
CA HIS A 118 10.52 -11.22 -13.38
C HIS A 118 10.87 -11.22 -14.88
N LEU A 119 9.85 -11.28 -15.75
CA LEU A 119 10.04 -11.18 -17.20
C LEU A 119 10.64 -9.83 -17.59
N SER A 120 10.09 -8.73 -17.05
CA SER A 120 10.57 -7.37 -17.31
C SER A 120 12.01 -7.16 -16.87
N PHE A 121 12.40 -7.75 -15.73
CA PHE A 121 13.74 -7.73 -15.20
C PHE A 121 14.72 -8.49 -16.09
N GLN A 122 14.36 -9.70 -16.52
CA GLN A 122 15.21 -10.52 -17.41
C GLN A 122 15.40 -9.90 -18.79
N GLN A 123 14.36 -9.26 -19.32
CA GLN A 123 14.40 -8.63 -20.65
C GLN A 123 15.02 -7.22 -20.63
N GLY A 124 15.28 -6.65 -19.46
CA GLY A 124 15.72 -5.26 -19.35
C GLY A 124 14.72 -4.29 -19.98
N GLU A 125 13.42 -4.52 -19.77
CA GLU A 125 12.37 -3.80 -20.48
C GLU A 125 12.44 -2.28 -20.23
N VAL A 126 12.48 -1.51 -21.33
CA VAL A 126 12.46 -0.05 -21.32
C VAL A 126 11.13 0.45 -21.90
N SER A 127 10.67 1.60 -21.43
CA SER A 127 9.47 2.20 -21.96
C SER A 127 9.59 2.53 -23.45
N SER A 128 8.52 2.29 -24.20
CA SER A 128 8.40 2.55 -25.63
C SER A 128 8.37 4.05 -25.97
N ASN A 129 8.25 4.92 -24.97
CA ASN A 129 8.32 6.36 -25.15
C ASN A 129 9.76 6.80 -25.45
N SER A 130 9.91 7.86 -26.26
CA SER A 130 11.22 8.45 -26.51
C SER A 130 11.82 8.99 -25.21
N GLY A 131 13.01 8.50 -24.84
CA GLY A 131 13.65 8.77 -23.54
C GLY A 131 13.01 8.03 -22.36
N GLY A 132 12.31 6.92 -22.63
CA GLY A 132 11.60 6.11 -21.64
C GLY A 132 12.49 5.44 -20.59
N LEU A 133 11.94 5.24 -19.39
CA LEU A 133 12.63 4.62 -18.26
C LEU A 133 12.53 3.09 -18.28
N ILE A 134 13.42 2.46 -17.53
CA ILE A 134 13.40 1.01 -17.29
C ILE A 134 12.15 0.67 -16.47
N ARG A 135 11.36 -0.31 -16.90
CA ARG A 135 10.03 -0.61 -16.34
C ARG A 135 10.03 -1.56 -15.15
N TRP A 136 11.04 -2.42 -15.01
CA TRP A 136 11.06 -3.42 -13.94
C TRP A 136 10.90 -2.84 -12.52
N PRO A 137 11.41 -1.64 -12.16
CA PRO A 137 11.24 -1.10 -10.82
C PRO A 137 9.78 -0.91 -10.43
N VAL A 138 8.93 -0.41 -11.34
CA VAL A 138 7.49 -0.24 -11.05
C VAL A 138 6.78 -1.57 -10.93
N LYS A 139 7.10 -2.52 -11.82
CA LYS A 139 6.51 -3.86 -11.74
C LYS A 139 6.90 -4.57 -10.45
N PHE A 140 8.13 -4.36 -9.97
CA PHE A 140 8.56 -4.82 -8.67
C PHE A 140 7.78 -4.15 -7.53
N ILE A 141 7.58 -2.83 -7.60
CA ILE A 141 6.79 -2.08 -6.60
C ILE A 141 5.36 -2.62 -6.51
N ILE A 142 4.73 -2.97 -7.63
CA ILE A 142 3.40 -3.61 -7.65
C ILE A 142 3.43 -4.92 -6.87
N PHE A 143 4.38 -5.80 -7.17
CA PHE A 143 4.56 -7.04 -6.42
C PHE A 143 4.81 -6.79 -4.93
N ALA A 144 5.78 -5.92 -4.60
CA ALA A 144 6.19 -5.63 -3.24
C ALA A 144 5.07 -4.98 -2.41
N GLY A 145 4.29 -4.07 -3.01
CA GLY A 145 3.15 -3.42 -2.36
C GLY A 145 2.04 -4.42 -2.01
N PHE A 146 1.63 -5.28 -2.94
CA PHE A 146 0.63 -6.31 -2.64
C PHE A 146 1.14 -7.38 -1.68
N ALA A 147 2.42 -7.76 -1.77
CA ALA A 147 3.03 -8.66 -0.81
C ALA A 147 3.04 -8.05 0.61
N LEU A 148 3.41 -6.77 0.74
CA LEU A 148 3.41 -6.07 2.00
C LEU A 148 1.99 -5.87 2.56
N LEU A 149 1.01 -5.54 1.72
CA LEU A 149 -0.40 -5.49 2.10
C LEU A 149 -0.91 -6.84 2.59
N THR A 150 -0.49 -7.94 1.95
CA THR A 150 -0.86 -9.30 2.40
C THR A 150 -0.28 -9.58 3.79
N LEU A 151 1.00 -9.26 4.01
CA LEU A 151 1.63 -9.39 5.33
C LEU A 151 0.94 -8.52 6.39
N GLN A 152 0.62 -7.27 6.05
CA GLN A 152 -0.12 -6.38 6.93
C GLN A 152 -1.52 -6.91 7.22
N GLY A 153 -2.22 -7.47 6.23
CA GLY A 153 -3.50 -8.13 6.41
C GLY A 153 -3.44 -9.28 7.42
N VAL A 154 -2.37 -10.09 7.37
CA VAL A 154 -2.12 -11.14 8.39
C VAL A 154 -1.86 -10.53 9.77
N SER A 155 -1.07 -9.45 9.86
CA SER A 155 -0.84 -8.70 11.10
C SER A 155 -2.15 -8.20 11.70
N GLU A 156 -2.99 -7.56 10.89
CA GLU A 156 -4.30 -7.06 11.32
C GLU A 156 -5.20 -8.21 11.76
N LEU A 157 -5.26 -9.32 11.04
CA LEU A 157 -6.04 -10.50 11.40
C LEU A 157 -5.65 -11.05 12.78
N ILE A 158 -4.35 -11.20 13.04
CA ILE A 158 -3.84 -11.64 14.35
C ILE A 158 -4.31 -10.70 15.46
N LYS A 159 -4.23 -9.38 15.24
CA LYS A 159 -4.68 -8.37 16.20
C LYS A 159 -6.19 -8.45 16.48
N ARG A 160 -7.05 -8.65 15.46
CA ARG A 160 -8.51 -8.79 15.67
C ARG A 160 -8.85 -10.08 16.41
N ILE A 161 -8.19 -11.19 16.08
CA ILE A 161 -8.38 -12.46 16.80
C ILE A 161 -7.94 -12.32 18.27
N ALA A 162 -6.84 -11.61 18.54
CA ALA A 162 -6.42 -11.30 19.90
C ALA A 162 -7.44 -10.40 20.64
N GLY A 163 -8.04 -9.44 19.93
CA GLY A 163 -9.14 -8.62 20.42
C GLY A 163 -10.39 -9.40 20.80
N LEU A 164 -10.83 -10.33 19.93
CA LEU A 164 -11.95 -11.22 20.21
C LEU A 164 -11.71 -12.11 21.44
N ARG A 165 -10.45 -12.50 21.68
CA ARG A 165 -10.03 -13.27 22.87
C ARG A 165 -9.85 -12.42 24.13
N GLY A 166 -10.01 -11.10 24.05
CA GLY A 166 -9.82 -10.18 25.19
C GLY A 166 -8.37 -9.99 25.62
N ILE A 167 -7.40 -10.35 24.76
CA ILE A 167 -5.96 -10.27 25.06
C ILE A 167 -5.39 -8.87 24.74
N LEU A 168 -6.01 -8.18 23.76
CA LEU A 168 -5.60 -6.86 23.29
C LEU A 168 -6.87 -6.01 23.12
N GLN A 169 -6.84 -4.74 23.52
CA GLN A 169 -7.86 -3.78 23.07
C GLN A 169 -7.46 -3.29 21.68
N VAL A 170 -8.30 -3.56 20.69
CA VAL A 170 -8.14 -3.05 19.32
C VAL A 170 -9.03 -1.81 19.22
N ASP A 171 -8.45 -0.69 18.82
CA ASP A 171 -9.24 0.50 18.52
C ASP A 171 -10.08 0.24 17.25
N THR A 172 -11.40 0.22 17.42
CA THR A 172 -12.42 0.05 16.39
C THR A 172 -13.18 1.35 16.13
N THR A 173 -12.64 2.49 16.57
CA THR A 173 -13.23 3.80 16.34
C THR A 173 -13.30 4.06 14.84
N TYR A 174 -14.51 4.23 14.35
CA TYR A 174 -14.79 4.58 12.96
C TYR A 174 -15.32 6.01 12.94
N GLU A 175 -14.56 6.90 12.32
CA GLU A 175 -15.06 8.23 11.98
C GLU A 175 -15.79 8.17 10.64
N LYS A 176 -17.10 8.39 10.68
CA LYS A 176 -17.88 8.52 9.45
C LYS A 176 -17.41 9.77 8.72
N PRO A 177 -17.07 9.70 7.42
CA PRO A 177 -16.73 10.90 6.67
C PRO A 177 -17.92 11.86 6.68
N LEU A 178 -17.69 13.08 7.15
CA LEU A 178 -18.65 14.19 7.10
C LEU A 178 -18.79 14.60 5.63
N GLN A 179 -19.73 13.98 4.91
CA GLN A 179 -20.18 14.41 3.59
C GLN A 179 -21.45 15.24 3.71
#